data_AF-A0A5C8B4J7-F1
#
_entry.id   AF-A0A5C8B4J7-F1
#
_cell.length_a   1.000
_cell.length_b   1.000
_cell.length_c   1.000
_cell.angle_alpha   90.00
_cell.angle_beta   90.00
_cell.angle_gamma   90.00
#
_symmetry.space_group_name_H-M   'P 1'
#
loop_
_entity.id
_entity.type
_entity.pdbx_description
1 polymer ?
#
loop_
_entity_poly.entity_id
_entity_poly.type
_entity_poly.pdbx_seq_one_letter_code
_entity_poly.pdbx_strand_id
1 'polypeptide(L)'
;MSSLQATNTGSAHATSAWMRWLTHRWSAQALALLGMLMVLPVINSGLTLDDFLHWSTLHEGARVANHTGSPWGLFHFLAGNVADNQALKATGEMVWWAANDLRTLFWRPLTEWTHWLDHGLWPQSPALMHLHSLLWYGALILLLARLYQRLDTGSPVQARLAVLIFICSSLHLSAVAWIAARNQLVAACCAVLCIGAFHVWRTRPSPRHGWLAVAMFGLALMSAEAGLATLGYLVAHVLVFGAPHQPHQASSVWRERVAPLLPFLLIMVIWRVAYNALGYGSSGSGFYIDPASDPVRFAGN
;
A
#
# COMPACT_ATOMS: atom_id res chain seq x y z
N MET A 1 59.98 31.97 -28.16
CA MET A 1 59.79 30.93 -27.13
C MET A 1 58.34 30.97 -26.69
N SER A 2 57.56 30.09 -27.30
CA SER A 2 56.14 29.83 -27.03
C SER A 2 56.08 28.69 -26.01
N SER A 3 55.35 28.88 -24.91
CA SER A 3 55.07 27.79 -23.98
C SER A 3 53.67 27.91 -23.38
N LEU A 4 52.78 27.15 -24.02
CA LEU A 4 51.79 26.26 -23.38
C LEU A 4 50.69 26.92 -22.54
N GLN A 5 49.64 27.36 -23.23
CA GLN A 5 48.29 27.31 -22.69
C GLN A 5 47.89 25.83 -22.54
N ALA A 6 47.79 25.37 -21.29
CA ALA A 6 47.14 24.10 -20.98
C ALA A 6 45.65 24.24 -21.31
N THR A 7 45.24 23.65 -22.43
CA THR A 7 43.84 23.40 -22.74
C THR A 7 43.31 22.41 -21.73
N ASN A 8 42.60 22.92 -20.73
CA ASN A 8 41.80 22.12 -19.82
C ASN A 8 40.59 21.59 -20.62
N THR A 9 40.81 20.52 -21.38
CA THR A 9 39.76 19.78 -22.07
C THR A 9 38.91 19.09 -21.01
N GLY A 10 37.82 19.76 -20.64
CA GLY A 10 36.81 19.21 -19.76
C GLY A 10 36.41 17.81 -20.22
N SER A 11 36.65 16.82 -19.37
CA SER A 11 36.15 15.47 -19.52
C SER A 11 34.62 15.50 -19.49
N ALA A 12 33.99 15.70 -20.64
CA ALA A 12 32.59 15.38 -20.85
C ALA A 12 32.44 13.89 -20.52
N HIS A 13 31.97 13.59 -19.31
CA HIS A 13 31.70 12.22 -18.90
C HIS A 13 30.66 11.67 -19.87
N ALA A 14 31.08 10.79 -20.76
CA ALA A 14 30.19 10.10 -21.67
C ALA A 14 29.19 9.30 -20.81
N THR A 15 28.01 9.89 -20.56
CA THR A 15 26.93 9.21 -19.84
C THR A 15 26.67 7.89 -20.53
N SER A 16 26.79 6.79 -19.79
CA SER A 16 26.64 5.44 -20.34
C SER A 16 25.27 5.25 -21.01
N ALA A 17 25.17 4.30 -21.94
CA ALA A 17 23.91 4.01 -22.64
C ALA A 17 22.75 3.71 -21.67
N TRP A 18 23.02 3.03 -20.56
CA TRP A 18 22.02 2.72 -19.54
C TRP A 18 21.53 3.97 -18.78
N MET A 19 22.41 4.94 -18.49
CA MET A 19 21.99 6.21 -17.86
C MET A 19 21.06 7.00 -18.77
N ARG A 20 21.38 7.06 -20.08
CA ARG A 20 20.54 7.73 -21.07
C ARG A 20 19.14 7.10 -21.13
N TRP A 21 19.06 5.77 -21.09
CA TRP A 21 17.79 5.05 -21.04
C TRP A 21 16.97 5.39 -19.78
N LEU A 22 17.58 5.39 -18.60
CA LEU A 22 16.89 5.73 -17.34
C LEU A 22 16.36 7.17 -17.36
N THR A 23 17.11 8.11 -17.92
CA THR A 23 16.67 9.53 -18.04
C THR A 23 15.61 9.78 -19.11
N HIS A 24 15.30 8.78 -19.96
CA HIS A 24 14.37 8.96 -21.06
C HIS A 24 12.94 9.25 -20.57
N ARG A 25 12.18 10.10 -21.27
CA ARG A 25 10.81 10.49 -20.86
C ARG A 25 9.82 9.33 -20.69
N TRP A 26 10.07 8.21 -21.38
CA TRP A 26 9.24 7.00 -21.33
C TRP A 26 9.76 5.94 -20.35
N SER A 27 10.84 6.20 -19.61
CA SER A 27 11.46 5.20 -18.75
C SER A 27 10.57 4.75 -17.59
N ALA A 28 9.72 5.63 -17.05
CA ALA A 28 8.74 5.24 -16.04
C ALA A 28 7.73 4.21 -16.58
N GLN A 29 7.19 4.47 -17.78
CA GLN A 29 6.24 3.58 -18.45
C GLN A 29 6.89 2.27 -18.84
N ALA A 30 8.12 2.32 -19.34
CA ALA A 30 8.89 1.12 -19.66
C ALA A 30 9.17 0.27 -18.40
N LEU A 31 9.50 0.88 -17.26
CA LEU A 31 9.71 0.15 -16.00
C LEU A 31 8.41 -0.43 -15.44
N ALA A 32 7.29 0.29 -15.54
CA ALA A 32 6.00 -0.23 -15.15
C ALA A 32 5.58 -1.43 -16.01
N LEU A 33 5.74 -1.32 -17.33
CA LEU A 33 5.50 -2.43 -18.25
C LEU A 33 6.42 -3.61 -17.94
N LEU A 34 7.72 -3.36 -17.73
CA LEU A 34 8.69 -4.39 -17.38
C LEU A 34 8.30 -5.12 -16.08
N GLY A 35 7.96 -4.38 -15.02
CA GLY A 35 7.50 -4.96 -13.76
C GLY A 35 6.22 -5.80 -13.94
N MET A 36 5.26 -5.33 -14.72
CA MET A 36 4.07 -6.10 -15.06
C MET A 36 4.42 -7.38 -15.84
N LEU A 37 5.32 -7.31 -16.82
CA LEU A 37 5.75 -8.46 -17.61
C LEU A 37 6.49 -9.51 -16.77
N MET A 38 7.30 -9.07 -15.79
CA MET A 38 8.00 -9.99 -14.87
C MET A 38 7.03 -10.82 -14.01
N VAL A 39 5.88 -10.24 -13.66
CA VAL A 39 4.86 -10.90 -12.81
C VAL A 39 3.70 -11.47 -13.64
N LEU A 40 3.66 -11.22 -14.95
CA LEU A 40 2.57 -11.64 -15.85
C LEU A 40 2.14 -13.12 -15.72
N PRO A 41 3.03 -14.10 -15.48
CA PRO A 41 2.63 -15.50 -15.33
C PRO A 41 1.55 -15.75 -14.25
N VAL A 42 1.37 -14.85 -13.27
CA VAL A 42 0.34 -14.95 -12.23
C VAL A 42 -1.08 -14.97 -12.79
N ILE A 43 -1.31 -14.45 -14.01
CA ILE A 43 -2.63 -14.51 -14.68
C ILE A 43 -3.15 -15.95 -14.79
N ASN A 44 -2.25 -16.93 -14.86
CA ASN A 44 -2.60 -18.34 -14.99
C ASN A 44 -2.70 -19.08 -13.64
N SER A 45 -2.62 -18.38 -12.49
CA SER A 45 -2.60 -19.02 -11.17
C SER A 45 -3.97 -19.44 -10.64
N GLY A 46 -5.06 -18.98 -11.26
CA GLY A 46 -6.43 -19.31 -10.81
C GLY A 46 -6.80 -18.64 -9.49
N LEU A 47 -7.79 -19.20 -8.78
CA LEU A 47 -8.17 -18.74 -7.44
C LEU A 47 -7.29 -19.44 -6.39
N THR A 48 -6.92 -18.72 -5.33
CA THR A 48 -6.07 -19.22 -4.26
C THR A 48 -6.57 -18.79 -2.88
N LEU A 49 -6.45 -19.66 -1.87
CA LEU A 49 -6.76 -19.33 -0.46
C LEU A 49 -8.13 -18.63 -0.31
N ASP A 50 -8.12 -17.41 0.24
CA ASP A 50 -9.31 -16.59 0.51
C ASP A 50 -10.10 -16.21 -0.76
N ASP A 51 -9.52 -16.36 -1.95
CA ASP A 51 -10.23 -16.13 -3.21
C ASP A 51 -11.44 -17.08 -3.35
N PHE A 52 -11.31 -18.31 -2.86
CA PHE A 52 -12.43 -19.27 -2.81
C PHE A 52 -13.51 -18.82 -1.81
N LEU A 53 -13.10 -18.22 -0.69
CA LEU A 53 -14.04 -17.70 0.31
C LEU A 53 -14.80 -16.48 -0.22
N HIS A 54 -14.11 -15.58 -0.93
CA HIS A 54 -14.75 -14.45 -1.61
C HIS A 54 -15.75 -14.96 -2.66
N TRP A 55 -15.35 -15.96 -3.45
CA TRP A 55 -16.21 -16.55 -4.48
C TRP A 55 -17.47 -17.18 -3.87
N SER A 56 -17.32 -18.04 -2.86
CA SER A 56 -18.46 -18.70 -2.19
C SER A 56 -19.38 -17.70 -1.49
N THR A 57 -18.82 -16.64 -0.89
CA THR A 57 -19.61 -15.60 -0.22
C THR A 57 -20.48 -14.83 -1.21
N LEU A 58 -19.93 -14.46 -2.37
CA LEU A 58 -20.64 -13.66 -3.37
C LEU A 58 -21.59 -14.47 -4.27
N HIS A 59 -21.31 -15.76 -4.51
CA HIS A 59 -22.09 -16.58 -5.45
C HIS A 59 -23.04 -17.55 -4.77
N GLU A 60 -22.64 -18.10 -3.62
CA GLU A 60 -23.42 -19.13 -2.91
C GLU A 60 -24.10 -18.58 -1.64
N GLY A 61 -23.74 -17.36 -1.22
CA GLY A 61 -24.18 -16.80 0.06
C GLY A 61 -23.67 -17.60 1.27
N ALA A 62 -22.69 -18.49 1.07
CA ALA A 62 -22.32 -19.55 2.00
C ALA A 62 -21.79 -19.04 3.36
N ARG A 63 -21.28 -17.80 3.40
CA ARG A 63 -20.63 -17.21 4.58
C ARG A 63 -20.95 -15.73 4.80
N VAL A 64 -22.14 -15.27 4.41
CA VAL A 64 -22.55 -13.87 4.70
C VAL A 64 -22.79 -13.71 6.21
N ALA A 65 -21.70 -13.56 6.96
CA ALA A 65 -21.74 -12.99 8.29
C ALA A 65 -22.01 -11.49 8.09
N ASN A 66 -23.28 -11.11 8.06
CA ASN A 66 -23.68 -9.70 8.08
C ASN A 66 -23.00 -9.02 9.27
N HIS A 67 -21.95 -8.27 8.99
CA HIS A 67 -21.19 -7.54 9.99
C HIS A 67 -21.27 -6.05 9.68
N THR A 68 -21.54 -5.26 10.71
CA THR A 68 -21.74 -3.82 10.58
C THR A 68 -20.52 -3.15 9.94
N GLY A 69 -20.74 -2.36 8.89
CA GLY A 69 -19.70 -1.58 8.23
C GLY A 69 -18.93 -2.30 7.11
N SER A 70 -19.28 -3.55 6.79
CA SER A 70 -18.77 -4.28 5.61
C SER A 70 -19.89 -4.46 4.59
N PRO A 71 -19.71 -4.02 3.33
CA PRO A 71 -20.77 -4.16 2.32
C PRO A 71 -21.08 -5.61 1.96
N TRP A 72 -20.09 -6.52 1.92
CA TRP A 72 -20.28 -7.93 1.53
C TRP A 72 -19.63 -8.95 2.47
N GLY A 73 -18.90 -8.52 3.50
CA GLY A 73 -18.29 -9.41 4.49
C GLY A 73 -17.07 -10.18 3.98
N LEU A 74 -16.44 -9.75 2.87
CA LEU A 74 -15.43 -10.58 2.18
C LEU A 74 -14.19 -10.87 3.03
N PHE A 75 -13.80 -9.94 3.90
CA PHE A 75 -12.64 -10.09 4.77
C PHE A 75 -13.02 -10.50 6.21
N HIS A 76 -14.15 -11.19 6.34
CA HIS A 76 -14.72 -11.63 7.61
C HIS A 76 -14.55 -13.14 7.74
N PHE A 77 -13.40 -13.56 8.28
CA PHE A 77 -13.01 -14.98 8.25
C PHE A 77 -13.48 -15.75 9.49
N LEU A 78 -13.12 -15.26 10.68
CA LEU A 78 -13.45 -15.91 11.96
C LEU A 78 -13.86 -14.88 13.00
N ALA A 79 -15.08 -15.00 13.52
CA ALA A 79 -15.65 -14.00 14.42
C ALA A 79 -15.14 -14.10 15.88
N GLY A 80 -14.40 -15.17 16.24
CA GLY A 80 -13.92 -15.39 17.61
C GLY A 80 -14.91 -16.11 18.53
N ASN A 81 -16.03 -16.63 18.01
CA ASN A 81 -16.96 -17.44 18.79
C ASN A 81 -16.37 -18.85 19.02
N VAL A 82 -16.22 -19.22 20.29
CA VAL A 82 -15.64 -20.50 20.69
C VAL A 82 -16.44 -21.69 20.16
N ALA A 83 -17.76 -21.66 20.22
CA ALA A 83 -18.59 -22.79 19.76
C ALA A 83 -18.48 -22.97 18.24
N ASP A 84 -18.53 -21.88 17.48
CA ASP A 84 -18.40 -21.90 16.02
C ASP A 84 -17.01 -22.38 15.61
N ASN A 85 -15.96 -21.87 16.27
CA ASN A 85 -14.58 -22.31 16.02
C ASN A 85 -14.39 -23.79 16.35
N GLN A 86 -14.99 -24.30 17.43
CA GLN A 86 -14.95 -25.74 17.75
C GLN A 86 -15.68 -26.58 16.72
N ALA A 87 -16.82 -26.12 16.19
CA ALA A 87 -17.53 -26.79 15.11
C ALA A 87 -16.67 -26.85 13.83
N LEU A 88 -16.03 -25.75 13.45
CA LEU A 88 -15.10 -25.70 12.31
C LEU A 88 -13.88 -26.60 12.51
N LYS A 89 -13.38 -26.74 13.74
CA LYS A 89 -12.31 -27.71 14.06
C LYS A 89 -12.78 -29.15 13.93
N ALA A 90 -14.00 -29.46 14.36
CA ALA A 90 -14.57 -30.79 14.27
C ALA A 90 -14.82 -31.24 12.83
N THR A 91 -15.15 -30.32 11.92
CA THR A 91 -15.31 -30.61 10.48
C THR A 91 -13.99 -30.58 9.70
N GLY A 92 -12.90 -30.08 10.30
CA GLY A 92 -11.59 -29.93 9.65
C GLY A 92 -11.47 -28.67 8.78
N GLU A 93 -12.48 -27.80 8.75
CA GLU A 93 -12.42 -26.49 8.08
C GLU A 93 -11.46 -25.52 8.79
N MET A 94 -11.23 -25.74 10.09
CA MET A 94 -10.20 -25.07 10.88
C MET A 94 -9.20 -26.09 11.41
N VAL A 95 -7.91 -25.72 11.45
CA VAL A 95 -6.87 -26.58 12.05
C VAL A 95 -7.16 -26.83 13.53
N TRP A 96 -7.10 -28.09 13.95
CA TRP A 96 -7.52 -28.53 15.29
C TRP A 96 -6.77 -27.84 16.45
N TRP A 97 -5.53 -27.41 16.22
CA TRP A 97 -4.67 -26.71 17.18
C TRP A 97 -4.79 -25.18 17.14
N ALA A 98 -5.67 -24.59 16.31
CA ALA A 98 -5.94 -23.15 16.34
C ALA A 98 -6.44 -22.68 17.72
N ALA A 99 -6.32 -21.40 18.03
CA ALA A 99 -6.93 -20.86 19.25
C ALA A 99 -8.46 -21.05 19.23
N ASN A 100 -9.06 -21.32 20.39
CA ASN A 100 -10.51 -21.54 20.48
C ASN A 100 -11.29 -20.24 20.19
N ASP A 101 -10.71 -19.10 20.52
CA ASP A 101 -11.24 -17.75 20.34
C ASP A 101 -10.55 -17.03 19.15
N LEU A 102 -10.00 -17.78 18.19
CA LEU A 102 -9.35 -17.22 17.00
C LEU A 102 -10.29 -16.26 16.28
N ARG A 103 -9.82 -15.02 16.10
CA ARG A 103 -10.54 -13.93 15.45
C ARG A 103 -9.70 -13.31 14.35
N THR A 104 -10.30 -13.14 13.18
CA THR A 104 -9.68 -12.55 11.98
C THR A 104 -10.73 -11.81 11.17
N LEU A 105 -10.98 -10.56 11.59
CA LEU A 105 -11.98 -9.67 10.99
C LEU A 105 -11.29 -8.39 10.53
N PHE A 106 -11.20 -8.16 9.23
CA PHE A 106 -10.53 -6.99 8.69
C PHE A 106 -11.52 -6.00 8.07
N TRP A 107 -11.35 -4.71 8.37
CA TRP A 107 -12.23 -3.66 7.85
C TRP A 107 -11.65 -3.09 6.56
N ARG A 108 -12.12 -3.58 5.41
CA ARG A 108 -11.54 -3.26 4.08
C ARG A 108 -12.60 -2.86 3.04
N PRO A 109 -13.53 -1.95 3.37
CA PRO A 109 -14.69 -1.68 2.52
C PRO A 109 -14.32 -1.21 1.11
N LEU A 110 -13.24 -0.43 0.94
CA LEU A 110 -12.84 0.03 -0.39
C LEU A 110 -12.35 -1.13 -1.26
N THR A 111 -11.64 -2.11 -0.69
CA THR A 111 -11.16 -3.25 -1.45
C THR A 111 -12.31 -4.22 -1.75
N GLU A 112 -13.27 -4.37 -0.84
CA GLU A 112 -14.47 -5.18 -1.11
C GLU A 112 -15.19 -4.72 -2.39
N TRP A 113 -15.28 -3.40 -2.64
CA TRP A 113 -15.82 -2.87 -3.90
C TRP A 113 -15.04 -3.34 -5.13
N THR A 114 -13.71 -3.46 -5.04
CA THR A 114 -12.91 -3.96 -6.17
C THR A 114 -13.16 -5.44 -6.44
N HIS A 115 -13.42 -6.24 -5.40
CA HIS A 115 -13.78 -7.65 -5.56
C HIS A 115 -15.22 -7.84 -6.03
N TRP A 116 -16.15 -7.07 -5.50
CA TRP A 116 -17.53 -7.06 -5.98
C TRP A 116 -17.59 -6.73 -7.47
N LEU A 117 -16.82 -5.72 -7.92
CA LEU A 117 -16.72 -5.36 -9.32
C LEU A 117 -16.19 -6.52 -10.18
N ASP A 118 -15.12 -7.18 -9.72
CA ASP A 118 -14.53 -8.33 -10.40
C ASP A 118 -15.53 -9.48 -10.57
N HIS A 119 -16.22 -9.83 -9.50
CA HIS A 119 -17.20 -10.91 -9.53
C HIS A 119 -18.47 -10.50 -10.29
N GLY A 120 -18.81 -9.21 -10.37
CA GLY A 120 -19.91 -8.70 -11.20
C GLY A 120 -19.59 -8.70 -12.70
N LEU A 121 -18.37 -8.35 -13.09
CA LEU A 121 -17.97 -8.26 -14.50
C LEU A 121 -17.41 -9.57 -15.05
N TRP A 122 -16.66 -10.33 -14.24
CA TRP A 122 -15.87 -11.48 -14.67
C TRP A 122 -15.99 -12.68 -13.71
N PRO A 123 -17.20 -13.12 -13.30
CA PRO A 123 -17.40 -14.15 -12.27
C PRO A 123 -16.69 -15.49 -12.55
N GLN A 124 -16.45 -15.80 -13.83
CA GLN A 124 -15.84 -17.05 -14.29
C GLN A 124 -14.42 -16.88 -14.84
N SER A 125 -13.81 -15.71 -14.70
CA SER A 125 -12.47 -15.43 -15.25
C SER A 125 -11.50 -14.91 -14.20
N PRO A 126 -10.86 -15.81 -13.42
CA PRO A 126 -9.76 -15.44 -12.53
C PRO A 126 -8.64 -14.71 -13.27
N ALA A 127 -8.40 -15.03 -14.54
CA ALA A 127 -7.40 -14.36 -15.37
C ALA A 127 -7.63 -12.84 -15.49
N LEU A 128 -8.90 -12.40 -15.62
CA LEU A 128 -9.25 -10.98 -15.69
C LEU A 128 -9.17 -10.30 -14.31
N MET A 129 -9.45 -11.03 -13.23
CA MET A 129 -9.23 -10.57 -11.87
C MET A 129 -7.73 -10.38 -11.59
N HIS A 130 -6.88 -11.30 -12.03
CA HIS A 130 -5.42 -11.14 -11.97
C HIS A 130 -4.94 -9.96 -12.80
N LEU A 131 -5.50 -9.75 -14.00
CA LEU A 131 -5.20 -8.57 -14.80
C LEU A 131 -5.53 -7.28 -14.05
N HIS A 132 -6.65 -7.22 -13.32
CA HIS A 132 -6.99 -6.07 -12.50
C HIS A 132 -5.95 -5.84 -11.38
N SER A 133 -5.48 -6.88 -10.69
CA SER A 133 -4.36 -6.77 -9.75
C SER A 133 -3.06 -6.28 -10.43
N LEU A 134 -2.78 -6.78 -11.64
CA LEU A 134 -1.60 -6.38 -12.42
C LEU A 134 -1.65 -4.91 -12.84
N LEU A 135 -2.84 -4.38 -13.17
CA LEU A 135 -3.05 -2.97 -13.47
C LEU A 135 -2.82 -2.09 -12.24
N TRP A 136 -3.28 -2.52 -11.06
CA TRP A 136 -2.95 -1.83 -9.79
C TRP A 136 -1.44 -1.83 -9.53
N TYR A 137 -0.74 -2.94 -9.78
CA TYR A 137 0.70 -3.03 -9.63
C TYR A 137 1.44 -2.10 -10.62
N GLY A 138 1.04 -2.09 -11.90
CA GLY A 138 1.58 -1.15 -12.88
C GLY A 138 1.35 0.31 -12.49
N ALA A 139 0.16 0.64 -11.97
CA ALA A 139 -0.14 1.96 -11.44
C ALA A 139 0.76 2.31 -10.25
N LEU A 140 0.98 1.38 -9.32
CA LEU A 140 1.87 1.57 -8.18
C LEU A 140 3.30 1.90 -8.63
N ILE A 141 3.84 1.14 -9.60
CA ILE A 141 5.19 1.38 -10.13
C ILE A 141 5.29 2.78 -10.75
N LEU A 142 4.29 3.18 -11.55
CA LEU A 142 4.24 4.53 -12.14
C LEU A 142 4.15 5.63 -11.08
N LEU A 143 3.38 5.41 -10.02
CA LEU A 143 3.23 6.35 -8.93
C LEU A 143 4.53 6.50 -8.13
N LEU A 144 5.21 5.38 -7.82
CA LEU A 144 6.53 5.40 -7.18
C LEU A 144 7.57 6.10 -8.05
N ALA A 145 7.58 5.81 -9.35
CA ALA A 145 8.45 6.47 -10.31
C ALA A 145 8.26 7.99 -10.36
N ARG A 146 7.03 8.48 -10.14
CA ARG A 146 6.73 9.92 -10.03
C ARG A 146 7.07 10.46 -8.65
N LEU A 147 6.82 9.70 -7.58
CA LEU A 147 7.13 10.11 -6.22
C LEU A 147 8.64 10.29 -6.03
N TYR A 148 9.44 9.30 -6.39
CA TYR A 148 10.90 9.36 -6.25
C TYR A 148 11.49 10.52 -7.05
N GLN A 149 10.99 10.77 -8.26
CA GLN A 149 11.42 11.91 -9.08
C GLN A 149 11.06 13.28 -8.45
N ARG A 150 10.01 13.33 -7.63
CA ARG A 150 9.61 14.55 -6.90
C ARG A 150 10.42 14.73 -5.63
N LEU A 151 10.72 13.64 -4.92
CA LEU A 151 11.50 13.67 -3.68
C LEU A 151 12.97 14.00 -3.94
N ASP A 152 13.54 13.49 -5.04
CA ASP A 152 14.90 13.78 -5.49
C ASP A 152 14.88 14.45 -6.87
N THR A 153 14.94 15.77 -6.88
CA THR A 153 15.00 16.58 -8.10
C THR A 153 16.40 16.63 -8.73
N GLY A 154 17.42 16.16 -8.01
CA GLY A 154 18.83 16.27 -8.41
C GLY A 154 19.28 15.20 -9.40
N SER A 155 18.67 14.01 -9.38
CA SER A 155 19.06 12.91 -10.26
C SER A 155 17.90 12.01 -10.70
N PRO A 156 17.40 12.16 -11.95
CA PRO A 156 16.40 11.24 -12.52
C PRO A 156 16.88 9.77 -12.57
N VAL A 157 18.20 9.55 -12.64
CA VAL A 157 18.80 8.21 -12.63
C VAL A 157 18.55 7.53 -11.29
N GLN A 158 18.75 8.22 -10.16
CA GLN A 158 18.55 7.64 -8.82
C GLN A 158 17.09 7.26 -8.61
N ALA A 159 16.16 8.15 -8.96
CA ALA A 159 14.73 7.89 -8.87
C ALA A 159 14.32 6.63 -9.67
N ARG A 160 14.87 6.45 -10.88
CA ARG A 160 14.56 5.30 -11.74
C ARG A 160 15.26 4.02 -11.28
N LEU A 161 16.47 4.12 -10.74
CA LEU A 161 17.16 2.99 -10.14
C LEU A 161 16.41 2.47 -8.91
N ALA A 162 15.87 3.35 -8.06
CA ALA A 162 15.03 2.95 -6.93
C ALA A 162 13.76 2.19 -7.38
N VAL A 163 13.14 2.61 -8.50
CA VAL A 163 12.03 1.86 -9.11
C VAL A 163 12.50 0.50 -9.63
N LEU A 164 13.66 0.44 -10.28
CA LEU A 164 14.22 -0.81 -10.79
C LEU A 164 14.45 -1.82 -9.65
N ILE A 165 15.04 -1.36 -8.54
CA ILE A 165 15.25 -2.18 -7.34
C ILE A 165 13.90 -2.67 -6.79
N PHE A 166 12.89 -1.81 -6.74
CA PHE A 166 11.54 -2.18 -6.31
C PHE A 166 10.94 -3.28 -7.18
N ILE A 167 10.94 -3.14 -8.52
CA ILE A 167 10.33 -4.15 -9.40
C ILE A 167 11.09 -5.49 -9.45
N CYS A 168 12.39 -5.48 -9.12
CA CYS A 168 13.19 -6.71 -9.01
C CYS A 168 12.95 -7.48 -7.70
N SER A 169 12.25 -6.88 -6.73
CA SER A 169 11.93 -7.54 -5.46
C SER A 169 10.79 -8.54 -5.63
N SER A 170 11.01 -9.77 -5.18
CA SER A 170 9.97 -10.82 -5.14
C SER A 170 8.92 -10.59 -4.04
N LEU A 171 9.16 -9.65 -3.11
CA LEU A 171 8.26 -9.37 -1.98
C LEU A 171 6.88 -8.89 -2.41
N HIS A 172 6.74 -8.39 -3.65
CA HIS A 172 5.47 -7.92 -4.18
C HIS A 172 4.64 -9.05 -4.81
N LEU A 173 5.25 -10.22 -5.09
CA LEU A 173 4.61 -11.28 -5.86
C LEU A 173 3.34 -11.79 -5.19
N SER A 174 3.35 -11.97 -3.86
CA SER A 174 2.16 -12.41 -3.11
C SER A 174 1.01 -11.43 -3.24
N ALA A 175 1.26 -10.13 -3.14
CA ALA A 175 0.24 -9.09 -3.26
C ALA A 175 -0.37 -8.96 -4.67
N VAL A 176 0.35 -9.44 -5.70
CA VAL A 176 -0.14 -9.44 -7.09
C VAL A 176 -0.82 -10.76 -7.45
N ALA A 177 -0.25 -11.89 -7.02
CA ALA A 177 -0.70 -13.24 -7.38
C ALA A 177 -1.90 -13.72 -6.56
N TRP A 178 -2.14 -13.17 -5.38
CA TRP A 178 -3.28 -13.51 -4.55
C TRP A 178 -4.35 -12.44 -4.71
N ILE A 179 -5.50 -12.78 -5.32
CA ILE A 179 -6.52 -11.79 -5.70
C ILE A 179 -7.02 -11.07 -4.44
N ALA A 180 -7.40 -11.79 -3.39
CA ALA A 180 -7.87 -11.20 -2.12
C ALA A 180 -6.82 -10.27 -1.47
N ALA A 181 -5.52 -10.48 -1.73
CA ALA A 181 -4.45 -9.59 -1.27
C ALA A 181 -4.33 -8.27 -2.05
N ARG A 182 -5.17 -8.03 -3.08
CA ARG A 182 -5.21 -6.77 -3.83
C ARG A 182 -5.43 -5.56 -2.92
N ASN A 183 -6.03 -5.75 -1.74
CA ASN A 183 -6.14 -4.72 -0.73
C ASN A 183 -4.81 -4.00 -0.46
N GLN A 184 -3.69 -4.74 -0.49
CA GLN A 184 -2.35 -4.18 -0.28
C GLN A 184 -1.91 -3.28 -1.43
N LEU A 185 -2.23 -3.63 -2.68
CA LEU A 185 -1.90 -2.81 -3.86
C LEU A 185 -2.72 -1.51 -3.89
N VAL A 186 -4.02 -1.59 -3.59
CA VAL A 186 -4.89 -0.40 -3.51
C VAL A 186 -4.40 0.52 -2.40
N ALA A 187 -4.15 -0.03 -1.21
CA ALA A 187 -3.61 0.73 -0.07
C ALA A 187 -2.26 1.39 -0.42
N ALA A 188 -1.35 0.67 -1.08
CA ALA A 188 -0.05 1.20 -1.49
C ALA A 188 -0.18 2.34 -2.52
N CYS A 189 -1.06 2.21 -3.52
CA CYS A 189 -1.31 3.28 -4.48
C CYS A 189 -1.84 4.54 -3.79
N CYS A 190 -2.82 4.40 -2.89
CA CYS A 190 -3.35 5.49 -2.09
C CYS A 190 -2.27 6.09 -1.17
N ALA A 191 -1.43 5.27 -0.55
CA ALA A 191 -0.32 5.72 0.30
C ALA A 191 0.70 6.56 -0.49
N VAL A 192 1.12 6.10 -1.67
CA VAL A 192 2.07 6.83 -2.53
C VAL A 192 1.47 8.15 -3.03
N LEU A 193 0.19 8.16 -3.40
CA LEU A 193 -0.53 9.39 -3.75
C LEU A 193 -0.62 10.34 -2.56
N CYS A 194 -0.90 9.83 -1.36
CA CYS A 194 -0.92 10.61 -0.12
C CYS A 194 0.43 11.28 0.12
N ILE A 195 1.52 10.51 0.12
CA ILE A 195 2.87 11.03 0.36
C ILE A 195 3.26 12.04 -0.72
N GLY A 196 2.95 11.76 -1.98
CA GLY A 196 3.24 12.68 -3.09
C GLY A 196 2.46 14.00 -3.00
N ALA A 197 1.18 13.94 -2.63
CA ALA A 197 0.35 15.13 -2.42
C ALA A 197 0.80 15.91 -1.19
N PHE A 198 1.16 15.21 -0.09
CA PHE A 198 1.71 15.82 1.12
C PHE A 198 3.02 16.55 0.81
N HIS A 199 3.94 15.93 0.07
CA HIS A 199 5.18 16.56 -0.36
C HIS A 199 4.92 17.83 -1.18
N VAL A 200 3.97 17.81 -2.12
CA VAL A 200 3.61 19.02 -2.89
C VAL A 200 3.02 20.10 -1.99
N TRP A 201 2.11 19.74 -1.08
CA TRP A 201 1.53 20.68 -0.12
C TRP A 201 2.58 21.34 0.78
N ARG A 202 3.62 20.60 1.17
CA ARG A 202 4.73 21.10 2.01
C ARG A 202 5.73 21.97 1.25
N THR A 203 5.97 21.69 -0.03
CA THR A 203 6.90 22.47 -0.87
C THR A 203 6.25 23.67 -1.53
N ARG A 204 4.94 23.61 -1.78
CA ARG A 204 4.13 24.69 -2.35
C ARG A 204 2.80 24.77 -1.59
N PRO A 205 2.50 25.87 -0.89
CA PRO A 205 1.27 25.97 -0.10
C PRO A 205 0.04 25.88 -1.02
N SER A 206 -0.52 24.68 -1.09
CA SER A 206 -1.66 24.34 -1.96
C SER A 206 -2.68 23.54 -1.16
N PRO A 207 -3.79 24.14 -0.71
CA PRO A 207 -4.78 23.44 0.12
C PRO A 207 -5.39 22.24 -0.61
N ARG A 208 -5.49 22.30 -1.94
CA ARG A 208 -5.95 21.18 -2.78
C ARG A 208 -5.11 19.91 -2.56
N HIS A 209 -3.78 20.05 -2.49
CA HIS A 209 -2.89 18.92 -2.26
C HIS A 209 -2.93 18.44 -0.81
N GLY A 210 -3.17 19.33 0.15
CA GLY A 210 -3.44 18.96 1.54
C GLY A 210 -4.69 18.08 1.66
N TRP A 211 -5.81 18.52 1.07
CA TRP A 211 -7.05 17.74 1.06
C TRP A 211 -6.91 16.42 0.30
N LEU A 212 -6.21 16.41 -0.84
CA LEU A 212 -5.93 15.18 -1.57
C LEU A 212 -5.11 14.20 -0.72
N ALA A 213 -4.09 14.66 -0.01
CA ALA A 213 -3.28 13.80 0.85
C ALA A 213 -4.13 13.17 1.96
N VAL A 214 -4.93 13.98 2.65
CA VAL A 214 -5.87 13.56 3.70
C VAL A 214 -6.88 12.54 3.17
N ALA A 215 -7.48 12.80 2.01
CA ALA A 215 -8.43 11.88 1.37
C ALA A 215 -7.76 10.55 1.01
N MET A 216 -6.59 10.58 0.38
CA MET A 216 -5.86 9.37 -0.02
C MET A 216 -5.41 8.55 1.20
N PHE A 217 -5.04 9.20 2.31
CA PHE A 217 -4.75 8.49 3.56
C PHE A 217 -5.99 7.75 4.09
N GLY A 218 -7.15 8.39 4.10
CA GLY A 218 -8.42 7.74 4.45
C GLY A 218 -8.72 6.53 3.57
N LEU A 219 -8.58 6.66 2.24
CA LEU A 219 -8.78 5.55 1.31
C LEU A 219 -7.77 4.41 1.51
N ALA A 220 -6.51 4.73 1.86
CA ALA A 220 -5.51 3.71 2.17
C ALA A 220 -5.94 2.87 3.39
N LEU A 221 -6.41 3.52 4.47
CA LEU A 221 -6.91 2.85 5.68
C LEU A 221 -8.20 2.04 5.42
N MET A 222 -9.07 2.52 4.54
CA MET A 222 -10.28 1.79 4.12
C MET A 222 -9.99 0.65 3.14
N SER A 223 -8.78 0.59 2.58
CA SER A 223 -8.35 -0.50 1.69
C SER A 223 -7.76 -1.65 2.51
N ALA A 224 -6.81 -1.35 3.39
CA ALA A 224 -6.11 -2.31 4.23
C ALA A 224 -5.54 -1.66 5.49
N GLU A 225 -5.37 -2.45 6.56
CA GLU A 225 -4.68 -2.03 7.79
C GLU A 225 -3.24 -1.57 7.52
N ALA A 226 -2.60 -2.09 6.46
CA ALA A 226 -1.28 -1.65 6.01
C ALA A 226 -1.24 -0.15 5.64
N GLY A 227 -2.38 0.48 5.39
CA GLY A 227 -2.50 1.92 5.20
C GLY A 227 -1.93 2.74 6.36
N LEU A 228 -1.89 2.18 7.59
CA LEU A 228 -1.27 2.79 8.76
C LEU A 228 0.21 3.14 8.54
N ALA A 229 0.93 2.35 7.74
CA ALA A 229 2.33 2.59 7.43
C ALA A 229 2.56 3.96 6.75
N THR A 230 1.54 4.48 6.04
CA THR A 230 1.59 5.80 5.41
C THR A 230 1.92 6.90 6.41
N LEU A 231 1.35 6.85 7.62
CA LEU A 231 1.64 7.84 8.66
C LEU A 231 3.11 7.82 9.06
N GLY A 232 3.72 6.64 9.18
CA GLY A 232 5.15 6.48 9.41
C GLY A 232 5.99 7.16 8.34
N TYR A 233 5.61 7.01 7.06
CA TYR A 233 6.25 7.73 5.95
C TYR A 233 6.04 9.24 5.99
N LEU A 234 4.87 9.74 6.44
CA LEU A 234 4.65 11.18 6.63
C LEU A 234 5.51 11.74 7.76
N VAL A 235 5.67 11.01 8.86
CA VAL A 235 6.60 11.34 9.94
C VAL A 235 8.02 11.38 9.42
N ALA A 236 8.48 10.34 8.73
CA ALA A 236 9.80 10.29 8.12
C ALA A 236 10.03 11.46 7.15
N HIS A 237 9.03 11.78 6.32
CA HIS A 237 9.09 12.91 5.39
C HIS A 237 9.32 14.23 6.14
N VAL A 238 8.57 14.49 7.20
CA VAL A 238 8.71 15.71 8.01
C VAL A 238 10.08 15.78 8.71
N LEU A 239 10.61 14.64 9.15
CA LEU A 239 11.92 14.57 9.81
C LEU A 239 13.07 14.84 8.84
N VAL A 240 12.98 14.31 7.61
CA VAL A 240 14.04 14.41 6.59
C VAL A 240 13.96 15.73 5.82
N PHE A 241 12.76 16.11 5.36
CA PHE A 241 12.52 17.27 4.50
C PHE A 241 11.98 18.48 5.28
N GLY A 242 12.35 18.65 6.55
CA GLY A 242 11.89 19.76 7.40
C GLY A 242 11.74 21.10 6.65
N ALA A 243 10.73 21.90 7.02
CA ALA A 243 10.16 23.01 6.25
C ALA A 243 11.09 23.65 5.17
N PRO A 244 10.75 23.55 3.86
CA PRO A 244 11.56 24.11 2.77
C PRO A 244 11.64 25.65 2.69
N HIS A 245 11.28 26.41 3.72
CA HIS A 245 11.16 27.87 3.61
C HIS A 245 11.82 28.62 4.77
N GLN A 246 12.92 29.28 4.41
CA GLN A 246 13.54 30.46 5.05
C GLN A 246 14.21 30.24 6.44
N PRO A 247 15.56 30.19 6.49
CA PRO A 247 16.36 30.16 7.72
C PRO A 247 16.16 31.35 8.68
N HIS A 248 15.35 32.35 8.33
CA HIS A 248 15.29 33.65 9.00
C HIS A 248 14.01 33.90 9.83
N GLN A 249 13.05 32.96 9.87
CA GLN A 249 11.95 33.02 10.82
C GLN A 249 11.99 31.80 11.74
N ALA A 250 12.16 32.06 13.04
CA ALA A 250 12.06 31.05 14.08
C ALA A 250 10.59 30.59 14.23
N SER A 251 10.08 29.79 13.29
CA SER A 251 8.85 29.05 13.52
C SER A 251 9.13 27.93 14.53
N SER A 252 8.20 27.72 15.46
CA SER A 252 8.36 26.63 16.42
C SER A 252 8.35 25.29 15.71
N VAL A 253 9.24 24.38 16.13
CA VAL A 253 9.32 22.98 15.67
C VAL A 253 7.93 22.32 15.62
N TRP A 254 7.06 22.68 16.57
CA TRP A 254 5.67 22.25 16.64
C TRP A 254 4.84 22.61 15.39
N ARG A 255 4.90 23.86 14.92
CA ARG A 255 4.13 24.30 13.74
C ARG A 255 4.64 23.68 12.45
N GLU A 256 5.93 23.40 12.36
CA GLU A 256 6.55 22.89 11.14
C GLU A 256 6.47 21.38 11.01
N ARG A 257 6.57 20.67 12.14
CA ARG A 257 6.71 19.22 12.16
C ARG A 257 5.47 18.50 12.65
N VAL A 258 4.84 19.00 13.70
CA VAL A 258 3.71 18.29 14.34
C VAL A 258 2.38 18.72 13.73
N ALA A 259 2.15 20.03 13.58
CA ALA A 259 0.87 20.55 13.09
C ALA A 259 0.43 19.97 11.72
N PRO A 260 1.33 19.77 10.72
CA PRO A 260 0.93 19.20 9.44
C PRO A 260 0.46 17.74 9.52
N LEU A 261 0.84 17.01 10.57
CA LEU A 261 0.48 15.62 10.78
C LEU A 261 -0.87 15.47 11.51
N LEU A 262 -1.37 16.52 12.16
CA LEU A 262 -2.61 16.47 12.96
C LEU A 262 -3.83 15.96 12.18
N PRO A 263 -4.10 16.38 10.93
CA PRO A 263 -5.25 15.85 10.17
C PRO A 263 -5.14 14.34 9.93
N PHE A 264 -3.92 13.83 9.71
CA PHE A 264 -3.66 12.41 9.46
C PHE A 264 -3.78 11.61 10.76
N LEU A 265 -3.24 12.12 11.87
CA LEU A 265 -3.44 11.53 13.20
C LEU A 265 -4.92 11.45 13.56
N LEU A 266 -5.68 12.52 13.31
CA LEU A 266 -7.12 12.55 13.56
C LEU A 266 -7.85 11.49 12.73
N ILE A 267 -7.56 11.39 11.43
CA ILE A 267 -8.15 10.35 10.58
C ILE A 267 -7.79 8.95 11.08
N MET A 268 -6.54 8.71 11.46
CA MET A 268 -6.10 7.42 12.00
C MET A 268 -6.88 7.06 13.28
N VAL A 269 -7.04 8.02 14.19
CA VAL A 269 -7.80 7.82 15.43
C VAL A 269 -9.27 7.55 15.13
N ILE A 270 -9.90 8.33 14.24
CA ILE A 270 -11.30 8.13 13.83
C ILE A 270 -11.46 6.73 13.22
N TRP A 271 -10.58 6.36 12.28
CA TRP A 271 -10.58 5.03 11.66
C TRP A 271 -10.40 3.93 12.71
N ARG A 272 -9.47 4.08 13.65
CA ARG A 272 -9.21 3.07 14.70
C ARG A 272 -10.39 2.93 15.67
N VAL A 273 -11.02 4.05 16.04
CA VAL A 273 -12.23 4.04 16.88
C VAL A 273 -13.35 3.33 16.15
N ALA A 274 -13.60 3.65 14.87
CA ALA A 274 -14.60 2.96 14.05
C ALA A 274 -14.28 1.46 13.89
N TYR A 275 -13.03 1.12 13.60
CA TYR A 275 -12.53 -0.25 13.47
C TYR A 275 -12.84 -1.08 14.73
N ASN A 276 -12.49 -0.56 15.90
CA ASN A 276 -12.75 -1.23 17.17
C ASN A 276 -14.25 -1.27 17.51
N ALA A 277 -14.96 -0.16 17.33
CA ALA A 277 -16.40 -0.04 17.68
C ALA A 277 -17.28 -0.95 16.82
N LEU A 278 -16.89 -1.17 15.56
CA LEU A 278 -17.58 -2.09 14.67
C LEU A 278 -17.23 -3.55 14.97
N GLY A 279 -16.18 -3.83 15.75
CA GLY A 279 -15.78 -5.21 16.05
C GLY A 279 -14.79 -5.81 15.06
N TYR A 280 -13.97 -5.00 14.39
CA TYR A 280 -12.85 -5.52 13.61
C TYR A 280 -11.60 -5.73 14.47
N GLY A 281 -10.71 -6.61 14.02
CA GLY A 281 -9.46 -6.93 14.67
C GLY A 281 -9.05 -8.38 14.48
N SER A 282 -7.86 -8.70 14.99
CA SER A 282 -7.38 -10.07 15.06
C SER A 282 -6.85 -10.41 16.44
N SER A 283 -7.18 -11.61 16.92
CA SER A 283 -6.70 -12.18 18.19
C SER A 283 -6.54 -13.69 18.05
N GLY A 284 -5.66 -14.28 18.85
CA GLY A 284 -5.41 -15.73 18.83
C GLY A 284 -4.67 -16.25 17.59
N SER A 285 -4.26 -15.36 16.67
CA SER A 285 -3.46 -15.71 15.49
C SER A 285 -1.96 -15.58 15.75
N GLY A 286 -1.17 -16.52 15.24
CA GLY A 286 0.30 -16.39 15.19
C GLY A 286 0.81 -15.48 14.08
N PHE A 287 0.00 -15.27 13.04
CA PHE A 287 0.36 -14.47 11.86
C PHE A 287 -0.07 -13.01 11.96
N TYR A 288 -1.13 -12.72 12.72
CA TYR A 288 -1.68 -11.38 12.90
C TYR A 288 -1.65 -11.02 14.38
N ILE A 289 -0.80 -10.06 14.75
CA ILE A 289 -0.71 -9.51 16.10
C ILE A 289 -1.08 -8.04 16.01
N ASP A 290 -2.16 -7.65 16.68
CA ASP A 290 -2.58 -6.27 16.77
C ASP A 290 -1.84 -5.59 17.94
N PRO A 291 -0.98 -4.60 17.67
CA PRO A 291 -0.17 -3.94 18.70
C PRO A 291 -1.01 -3.18 19.73
N ALA A 292 -2.26 -2.83 19.41
CA ALA A 292 -3.13 -2.15 20.35
C ALA A 292 -3.85 -3.10 21.31
N SER A 293 -4.08 -4.36 20.92
CA SER A 293 -4.74 -5.37 21.76
C SER A 293 -3.75 -6.27 22.50
N ASP A 294 -2.58 -6.54 21.92
CA ASP A 294 -1.53 -7.36 22.52
C ASP A 294 -0.13 -6.73 22.34
N PRO A 295 0.16 -5.61 23.03
CA PRO A 295 1.40 -4.85 22.86
C PRO A 295 2.65 -5.63 23.32
N VAL A 296 2.50 -6.47 24.34
CA VAL A 296 3.62 -7.25 24.90
C VAL A 296 4.07 -8.31 23.92
N ARG A 297 3.12 -9.06 23.34
CA ARG A 297 3.45 -10.07 22.34
C ARG A 297 3.98 -9.45 21.05
N PHE A 298 3.43 -8.30 20.65
CA PHE A 298 3.94 -7.56 19.49
C PHE A 298 5.40 -7.14 19.67
N ALA A 299 5.78 -6.65 20.86
CA ALA A 299 7.16 -6.24 21.14
C ALA A 299 8.15 -7.40 21.30
N GLY A 300 7.66 -8.62 21.57
CA GLY A 300 8.48 -9.82 21.75
C GLY A 300 8.76 -10.62 20.47
N ASN A 301 8.18 -10.22 19.34
CA ASN A 301 8.36 -10.81 18.00
C ASN A 301 9.29 -9.96 17.14
#